data_AF-A0A7C6FS01-F1
#
_entry.id   AF-A0A7C6FS01-F1
#
_cell.length_a   1.000
_cell.length_b   1.000
_cell.length_c   1.000
_cell.angle_alpha   90.00
_cell.angle_beta   90.00
_cell.angle_gamma   90.00
#
_symmetry.space_group_name_H-M   'P 1'
#
loop_
_entity.id
_entity.type
_entity.pdbx_description
1 polymer ?
#
loop_
_entity_poly.entity_id
_entity_poly.type
_entity_poly.pdbx_seq_one_letter_code
_entity_poly.pdbx_strand_id
1 'polypeptide(L)'
;MLIKRLFSVFLLCCLLAASVSPNALEPQPILEAALSLLESGNPFTYRYNELTNSKVETPYEFGVPYFFGGRDERFLLIQREPWQESPAKFYTPGKIFFYGYDCVGYTRWCLQQAGYTKHASLSTLLNGSSHQAYDLGLSLTPWEKLPKKLKVGDLMVLYHGNSYHVMLYIGTLRDYAYTSDTLGEELAPFIDYPLVAHCSTNPFYYDRYRDYINQLQKRWIQPPDGGVTVSIIGPELSDAPLSKLATWTTRIAIHYFDLDGYPLSVFDTSDMTKHRWYRWDQRPKEAALEGRK
;
A
#
# COMPACT_ATOMS: atom_id res chain seq x y z
N MET A 1 -19.36 47.87 -27.92
CA MET A 1 -18.00 47.26 -27.90
C MET A 1 -17.55 46.75 -26.53
N LEU A 2 -18.03 47.33 -25.42
CA LEU A 2 -17.58 46.98 -24.05
C LEU A 2 -17.99 45.55 -23.59
N ILE A 3 -19.22 45.13 -23.91
CA ILE A 3 -19.79 43.83 -23.45
C ILE A 3 -19.04 42.61 -24.03
N LYS A 4 -18.58 42.71 -25.30
CA LYS A 4 -17.80 41.63 -25.92
C LYS A 4 -16.42 41.44 -25.28
N ARG A 5 -15.79 42.52 -24.78
CA ARG A 5 -14.50 42.45 -24.09
C ARG A 5 -14.60 41.84 -22.69
N LEU A 6 -15.69 42.12 -21.95
CA LEU A 6 -15.94 41.53 -20.64
C LEU A 6 -16.24 40.02 -20.72
N PHE A 7 -17.01 39.59 -21.73
CA PHE A 7 -17.28 38.16 -21.95
C PHE A 7 -16.01 37.38 -22.30
N SER A 8 -15.12 37.95 -23.12
CA SER A 8 -13.85 37.31 -23.47
C SER A 8 -12.88 37.19 -22.30
N VAL A 9 -12.85 38.17 -21.38
CA VAL A 9 -12.01 38.10 -20.17
C VAL A 9 -12.57 37.08 -19.17
N PHE A 10 -13.89 37.01 -19.01
CA PHE A 10 -14.52 36.02 -18.14
C PHE A 10 -14.31 34.58 -18.65
N LEU A 11 -14.45 34.36 -19.97
CA LEU A 11 -14.19 33.06 -20.59
C LEU A 11 -12.71 32.66 -20.49
N LEU A 12 -11.78 33.63 -20.61
CA LEU A 12 -10.35 33.38 -20.45
C LEU A 12 -9.99 33.06 -18.98
N CYS A 13 -10.62 33.70 -18.00
CA CYS A 13 -10.48 33.35 -16.58
C CYS A 13 -11.09 31.97 -16.25
N CYS A 14 -12.20 31.58 -16.87
CA CYS A 14 -12.76 30.23 -16.73
C CYS A 14 -11.88 29.15 -17.41
N LEU A 15 -11.25 29.47 -18.54
CA LEU A 15 -10.33 28.57 -19.25
C LEU A 15 -8.96 28.47 -18.54
N LEU A 16 -8.51 29.50 -17.84
CA LEU A 16 -7.31 29.47 -16.99
C LEU A 16 -7.56 28.80 -15.63
N ALA A 17 -8.79 28.82 -15.12
CA ALA A 17 -9.20 28.04 -13.95
C ALA A 17 -9.43 26.54 -14.27
N ALA A 18 -9.58 26.20 -15.55
CA ALA A 18 -9.62 24.84 -16.06
C ALA A 18 -8.23 24.29 -16.42
N SER A 19 -7.17 24.80 -15.78
CA SER A 19 -5.91 24.07 -15.69
C SER A 19 -6.15 22.84 -14.83
N VAL A 20 -6.71 21.79 -15.44
CA VAL A 20 -6.73 20.44 -14.90
C VAL A 20 -5.30 20.13 -14.46
N SER A 21 -5.11 19.95 -13.15
CA SER A 21 -3.84 19.48 -12.61
C SER A 21 -3.39 18.27 -13.45
N PRO A 22 -2.19 18.29 -14.05
CA PRO A 22 -1.81 17.29 -15.04
C PRO A 22 -1.74 15.83 -14.54
N ASN A 23 -2.06 15.56 -13.27
CA ASN A 23 -2.11 14.23 -12.65
C ASN A 23 -3.19 14.18 -11.55
N ALA A 24 -4.46 14.47 -11.87
CA ALA A 24 -5.53 14.11 -10.94
C ALA A 24 -5.57 12.58 -10.82
N LEU A 25 -5.63 12.04 -9.60
CA LEU A 25 -5.97 10.63 -9.41
C LEU A 25 -7.34 10.39 -10.05
N GLU A 26 -7.45 9.33 -10.83
CA GLU A 26 -8.70 8.86 -11.42
C GLU A 26 -9.17 7.61 -10.68
N PRO A 27 -10.50 7.35 -10.60
CA PRO A 27 -11.04 6.12 -10.05
C PRO A 27 -10.40 4.88 -10.67
N GLN A 28 -9.75 4.06 -9.85
CA GLN A 28 -9.05 2.85 -10.29
C GLN A 28 -9.39 1.67 -9.39
N PRO A 29 -10.03 0.59 -9.90
CA PRO A 29 -10.48 -0.54 -9.07
C PRO A 29 -9.38 -1.18 -8.22
N ILE A 30 -8.15 -1.22 -8.72
CA ILE A 30 -7.01 -1.77 -7.97
C ILE A 30 -6.59 -0.89 -6.78
N LEU A 31 -6.69 0.43 -6.94
CA LEU A 31 -6.39 1.38 -5.87
C LEU A 31 -7.52 1.37 -4.84
N GLU A 32 -8.78 1.34 -5.28
CA GLU A 32 -9.93 1.21 -4.38
C GLU A 32 -9.85 -0.05 -3.52
N ALA A 33 -9.49 -1.19 -4.15
CA ALA A 33 -9.23 -2.42 -3.42
C ALA A 33 -8.10 -2.24 -2.39
N ALA A 34 -6.94 -1.71 -2.80
CA ALA A 34 -5.82 -1.46 -1.90
C ALA A 34 -6.21 -0.58 -0.69
N LEU A 35 -6.91 0.53 -0.94
CA LEU A 35 -7.31 1.50 0.09
C LEU A 35 -8.41 0.96 1.03
N SER A 36 -9.29 0.08 0.55
CA SER A 36 -10.37 -0.50 1.38
C SER A 36 -9.90 -1.41 2.51
N LEU A 37 -8.65 -1.88 2.47
CA LEU A 37 -8.07 -2.74 3.50
C LEU A 37 -7.26 -1.95 4.56
N LEU A 38 -7.13 -0.64 4.38
CA LEU A 38 -6.53 0.26 5.37
C LEU A 38 -7.47 0.47 6.55
N GLU A 39 -6.94 1.06 7.63
CA GLU A 39 -7.72 1.43 8.80
C GLU A 39 -8.75 2.53 8.52
N SER A 40 -9.77 2.60 9.37
CA SER A 40 -10.73 3.70 9.30
C SER A 40 -10.04 5.04 9.60
N GLY A 41 -10.44 6.08 8.86
CA GLY A 41 -9.83 7.41 8.97
C GLY A 41 -8.44 7.53 8.33
N ASN A 42 -7.97 6.52 7.58
CA ASN A 42 -6.70 6.63 6.87
C ASN A 42 -6.71 7.82 5.88
N PRO A 43 -5.70 8.71 5.93
CA PRO A 43 -5.72 9.94 5.13
C PRO A 43 -5.65 9.70 3.62
N PHE A 44 -5.05 8.58 3.18
CA PHE A 44 -4.99 8.25 1.75
C PHE A 44 -6.38 7.87 1.21
N THR A 45 -7.14 7.07 1.96
CA THR A 45 -8.52 6.73 1.59
C THR A 45 -9.42 7.97 1.58
N TYR A 46 -9.30 8.82 2.60
CA TYR A 46 -10.06 10.08 2.68
C TYR A 46 -9.76 10.99 1.48
N ARG A 47 -8.49 11.31 1.24
CA ARG A 47 -8.09 12.21 0.15
C ARG A 47 -8.41 11.62 -1.22
N TYR A 48 -8.25 10.31 -1.41
CA TYR A 48 -8.66 9.65 -2.64
C TYR A 48 -10.15 9.86 -2.92
N ASN A 49 -11.02 9.57 -1.94
CA ASN A 49 -12.47 9.77 -2.09
C ASN A 49 -12.84 11.23 -2.40
N GLU A 50 -12.21 12.19 -1.72
CA GLU A 50 -12.44 13.63 -1.99
C GLU A 50 -12.01 14.04 -3.41
N LEU A 51 -10.88 13.52 -3.90
CA LEU A 51 -10.35 13.86 -5.22
C LEU A 51 -11.11 13.20 -6.36
N THR A 52 -11.54 11.95 -6.19
CA THR A 52 -12.12 11.15 -7.26
C THR A 52 -13.64 11.06 -7.21
N ASN A 53 -14.27 11.55 -6.14
CA ASN A 53 -15.67 11.26 -5.78
C ASN A 53 -15.98 9.75 -5.64
N SER A 54 -14.94 8.92 -5.46
CA SER A 54 -15.12 7.51 -5.11
C SER A 54 -15.72 7.37 -3.71
N LYS A 55 -16.25 6.18 -3.43
CA LYS A 55 -16.85 5.83 -2.12
C LYS A 55 -16.17 4.59 -1.55
N VAL A 56 -14.84 4.63 -1.48
CA VAL A 56 -14.07 3.54 -0.88
C VAL A 56 -14.38 3.49 0.61
N GLU A 57 -14.96 2.38 1.05
CA GLU A 57 -15.21 2.09 2.46
C GLU A 57 -14.02 1.35 3.06
N THR A 58 -13.74 1.64 4.34
CA THR A 58 -12.75 0.93 5.17
C THR A 58 -13.49 0.16 6.27
N PRO A 59 -14.05 -1.03 5.96
CA PRO A 59 -14.87 -1.78 6.90
C PRO A 59 -14.08 -2.35 8.10
N TYR A 60 -12.75 -2.26 8.05
CA TYR A 60 -11.85 -2.73 9.09
C TYR A 60 -11.36 -1.54 9.92
N GLU A 61 -11.99 -1.30 11.07
CA GLU A 61 -11.70 -0.16 11.96
C GLU A 61 -10.19 0.00 12.23
N PHE A 62 -9.51 -1.10 12.57
CA PHE A 62 -8.07 -1.13 12.85
C PHE A 62 -7.19 -1.50 11.65
N GLY A 63 -7.77 -1.56 10.44
CA GLY A 63 -7.13 -2.04 9.21
C GLY A 63 -6.95 -3.55 9.20
N VAL A 64 -6.74 -4.14 8.03
CA VAL A 64 -6.53 -5.60 7.92
C VAL A 64 -5.18 -5.98 8.55
N PRO A 65 -5.13 -6.97 9.46
CA PRO A 65 -3.90 -7.32 10.13
C PRO A 65 -2.96 -8.11 9.20
N TYR A 66 -1.68 -8.13 9.54
CA TYR A 66 -0.75 -9.06 8.93
C TYR A 66 -0.98 -10.45 9.51
N PHE A 67 -0.89 -11.47 8.67
CA PHE A 67 -0.91 -12.86 9.10
C PHE A 67 -0.01 -13.68 8.17
N PHE A 68 1.00 -14.35 8.71
CA PHE A 68 1.95 -15.12 7.90
C PHE A 68 1.25 -16.26 7.14
N GLY A 69 1.32 -16.23 5.80
CA GLY A 69 0.60 -17.16 4.93
C GLY A 69 -0.88 -16.79 4.67
N GLY A 70 -1.32 -15.62 5.12
CA GLY A 70 -2.69 -15.12 4.96
C GLY A 70 -3.06 -14.82 3.51
N ARG A 71 -4.06 -15.50 2.95
CA ARG A 71 -4.41 -15.45 1.51
C ARG A 71 -5.90 -15.57 1.20
N ASP A 72 -6.73 -15.90 2.17
CA ASP A 72 -8.15 -16.22 1.97
C ASP A 72 -9.04 -15.19 2.66
N GLU A 73 -9.76 -14.40 1.87
CA GLU A 73 -10.61 -13.31 2.36
C GLU A 73 -11.70 -13.78 3.32
N ARG A 74 -12.15 -15.03 3.18
CA ARG A 74 -13.23 -15.61 4.00
C ARG A 74 -12.85 -15.74 5.47
N PHE A 75 -11.56 -15.67 5.78
CA PHE A 75 -11.05 -15.76 7.13
C PHE A 75 -10.65 -14.42 7.73
N LEU A 76 -10.75 -13.29 7.03
CA LEU A 76 -10.35 -12.00 7.59
C LEU A 76 -11.03 -11.73 8.95
N LEU A 77 -10.22 -11.36 9.94
CA LEU A 77 -10.61 -11.17 11.35
C LEU A 77 -11.20 -12.39 12.07
N ILE A 78 -11.15 -13.58 11.46
CA ILE A 78 -11.46 -14.83 12.14
C ILE A 78 -10.23 -15.31 12.93
N GLN A 79 -10.46 -15.84 14.13
CA GLN A 79 -9.42 -16.43 14.96
C GLN A 79 -8.83 -17.67 14.28
N ARG A 80 -7.51 -17.65 14.03
CA ARG A 80 -6.79 -18.75 13.37
C ARG A 80 -5.41 -18.94 13.96
N GLU A 81 -4.95 -20.19 13.89
CA GLU A 81 -3.55 -20.52 14.11
C GLU A 81 -2.79 -20.46 12.78
N PRO A 82 -1.52 -20.00 12.78
CA PRO A 82 -0.70 -20.05 11.59
C PRO A 82 -0.41 -21.51 11.24
N TRP A 83 -0.47 -21.83 9.94
CA TRP A 83 -0.23 -23.19 9.46
C TRP A 83 1.22 -23.64 9.62
N GLN A 84 2.16 -22.69 9.60
CA GLN A 84 3.58 -22.93 9.74
C GLN A 84 4.24 -21.81 10.55
N GLU A 85 5.41 -22.10 11.12
CA GLU A 85 6.20 -21.10 11.84
C GLU A 85 6.78 -20.06 10.87
N SER A 86 6.64 -18.78 11.22
CA SER A 86 7.31 -17.67 10.53
C SER A 86 8.82 -17.68 10.80
N PRO A 87 9.67 -17.20 9.87
CA PRO A 87 11.12 -17.16 10.10
C PRO A 87 11.54 -16.38 11.35
N ALA A 88 10.80 -15.32 11.69
CA ALA A 88 11.02 -14.52 12.91
C ALA A 88 10.45 -15.17 14.19
N LYS A 89 9.82 -16.36 14.09
CA LYS A 89 9.17 -17.10 15.18
C LYS A 89 8.08 -16.34 15.92
N PHE A 90 7.49 -15.33 15.26
CA PHE A 90 6.37 -14.58 15.81
C PHE A 90 5.07 -15.37 15.68
N TYR A 91 4.73 -15.75 14.45
CA TYR A 91 3.68 -16.71 14.14
C TYR A 91 4.22 -18.13 14.35
N THR A 92 3.71 -18.82 15.36
CA THR A 92 4.07 -20.20 15.71
C THR A 92 2.77 -21.00 15.90
N PRO A 93 2.67 -22.23 15.37
CA PRO A 93 1.51 -23.10 15.62
C PRO A 93 1.19 -23.25 17.11
N GLY A 94 -0.10 -23.35 17.47
CA GLY A 94 -0.56 -23.31 18.86
C GLY A 94 -0.78 -21.91 19.44
N LYS A 95 -0.43 -20.84 18.72
CA LYS A 95 -0.84 -19.47 19.03
C LYS A 95 -1.98 -19.03 18.11
N ILE A 96 -2.98 -18.37 18.68
CA ILE A 96 -4.15 -17.87 17.94
C ILE A 96 -3.96 -16.39 17.64
N PHE A 97 -4.22 -15.98 16.41
CA PHE A 97 -4.21 -14.59 15.95
C PHE A 97 -5.54 -14.26 15.25
N PHE A 98 -5.83 -12.97 15.06
CA PHE A 98 -6.79 -12.57 14.03
C PHE A 98 -6.16 -12.79 12.66
N TYR A 99 -6.85 -13.53 11.79
CA TYR A 99 -6.38 -13.79 10.45
C TYR A 99 -6.48 -12.53 9.59
N GLY A 100 -5.49 -12.39 8.72
CA GLY A 100 -5.31 -11.26 7.83
C GLY A 100 -4.60 -11.69 6.56
N TYR A 101 -3.85 -10.79 5.93
CA TYR A 101 -3.08 -11.10 4.74
C TYR A 101 -1.58 -11.15 5.02
N ASP A 102 -0.85 -11.96 4.24
CA ASP A 102 0.57 -11.70 3.98
C ASP A 102 0.70 -10.76 2.77
N CYS A 103 1.93 -10.34 2.44
CA CYS A 103 2.16 -9.44 1.31
C CYS A 103 1.61 -9.99 -0.02
N VAL A 104 1.71 -11.30 -0.25
CA VAL A 104 1.24 -11.97 -1.47
C VAL A 104 -0.28 -12.09 -1.49
N GLY A 105 -0.90 -12.41 -0.36
CA GLY A 105 -2.35 -12.49 -0.21
C GLY A 105 -3.00 -11.15 -0.49
N TYR A 106 -2.45 -10.09 0.10
CA TYR A 106 -2.90 -8.71 -0.09
C TYR A 106 -2.85 -8.27 -1.56
N THR A 107 -1.70 -8.36 -2.21
CA THR A 107 -1.55 -7.88 -3.59
C THR A 107 -2.33 -8.72 -4.59
N ARG A 108 -2.41 -10.05 -4.39
CA ARG A 108 -3.26 -10.92 -5.23
C ARG A 108 -4.72 -10.62 -5.06
N TRP A 109 -5.18 -10.34 -3.84
CA TRP A 109 -6.57 -9.97 -3.60
C TRP A 109 -6.89 -8.65 -4.32
N CYS A 110 -6.05 -7.62 -4.20
CA CYS A 110 -6.24 -6.35 -4.90
C CYS A 110 -6.32 -6.53 -6.43
N LEU A 111 -5.42 -7.33 -7.01
CA LEU A 111 -5.45 -7.67 -8.44
C LEU A 111 -6.78 -8.34 -8.83
N GLN A 112 -7.26 -9.28 -8.03
CA GLN A 112 -8.52 -9.98 -8.30
C GLN A 112 -9.73 -9.07 -8.23
N GLN A 113 -9.80 -8.19 -7.22
CA GLN A 113 -10.89 -7.19 -7.13
C GLN A 113 -10.91 -6.25 -8.34
N ALA A 114 -9.73 -5.95 -8.89
CA ALA A 114 -9.60 -5.18 -10.12
C ALA A 114 -9.79 -5.99 -11.42
N GLY A 115 -10.13 -7.28 -11.31
CA GLY A 115 -10.41 -8.17 -12.44
C GLY A 115 -9.17 -8.71 -13.16
N TYR A 116 -8.00 -8.71 -12.53
CA TYR A 116 -6.77 -9.30 -13.04
C TYR A 116 -6.55 -10.73 -12.51
N THR A 117 -5.68 -11.47 -13.18
CA THR A 117 -5.19 -12.75 -12.65
C THR A 117 -4.24 -12.52 -11.47
N LYS A 118 -4.12 -13.53 -10.60
CA LYS A 118 -3.14 -13.52 -9.51
C LYS A 118 -1.72 -13.53 -10.10
N HIS A 119 -0.83 -12.69 -9.57
CA HIS A 119 0.59 -12.76 -9.94
C HIS A 119 1.23 -14.10 -9.51
N ALA A 120 2.30 -14.50 -10.18
CA ALA A 120 3.07 -15.71 -9.87
C ALA A 120 3.74 -15.65 -8.49
N SER A 121 4.45 -16.71 -8.07
CA SER A 121 5.26 -16.65 -6.84
C SER A 121 6.37 -15.62 -6.97
N LEU A 122 6.77 -14.99 -5.86
CA LEU A 122 7.77 -13.91 -5.87
C LEU A 122 9.15 -14.38 -6.35
N SER A 123 9.51 -15.63 -6.03
CA SER A 123 10.74 -16.25 -6.53
C SER A 123 10.73 -16.42 -8.05
N THR A 124 9.59 -16.81 -8.64
CA THR A 124 9.42 -16.92 -10.09
C THR A 124 9.45 -15.55 -10.76
N LEU A 125 8.87 -14.52 -10.14
CA LEU A 125 8.97 -13.16 -10.68
C LEU A 125 10.43 -12.68 -10.67
N LEU A 126 11.13 -12.72 -9.53
CA LEU A 126 12.48 -12.18 -9.44
C LEU A 126 13.55 -12.97 -10.21
N ASN A 127 13.45 -14.29 -10.25
CA ASN A 127 14.51 -15.15 -10.79
C ASN A 127 14.12 -15.87 -12.10
N GLY A 128 12.84 -15.87 -12.48
CA GLY A 128 12.36 -16.54 -13.69
C GLY A 128 12.36 -15.65 -14.93
N SER A 129 12.34 -16.27 -16.12
CA SER A 129 12.19 -15.57 -17.41
C SER A 129 10.72 -15.45 -17.86
N SER A 130 9.81 -16.23 -17.27
CA SER A 130 8.42 -16.40 -17.73
C SER A 130 7.54 -15.15 -17.66
N HIS A 131 8.02 -14.06 -17.05
CA HIS A 131 7.29 -12.82 -16.87
C HIS A 131 8.09 -11.58 -17.31
N GLN A 132 9.17 -11.75 -18.08
CA GLN A 132 9.98 -10.62 -18.57
C GLN A 132 9.18 -9.62 -19.40
N ALA A 133 8.13 -10.06 -20.10
CA ALA A 133 7.25 -9.18 -20.88
C ALA A 133 6.52 -8.13 -20.02
N TYR A 134 6.38 -8.37 -18.71
CA TYR A 134 5.72 -7.47 -17.76
C TYR A 134 6.72 -6.65 -16.92
N ASP A 135 8.00 -7.00 -16.98
CA ASP A 135 9.07 -6.30 -16.26
C ASP A 135 9.33 -4.95 -16.94
N LEU A 136 9.26 -3.87 -16.15
CA LEU A 136 9.44 -2.50 -16.64
C LEU A 136 10.91 -2.11 -16.77
N GLY A 137 11.85 -2.92 -16.28
CA GLY A 137 13.29 -2.62 -16.36
C GLY A 137 13.70 -1.38 -15.57
N LEU A 138 12.98 -1.06 -14.49
CA LEU A 138 13.15 0.20 -13.75
C LEU A 138 14.06 0.11 -12.54
N SER A 139 14.70 -1.04 -12.30
CA SER A 139 15.50 -1.30 -11.10
C SER A 139 16.66 -0.32 -10.86
N LEU A 140 17.20 0.33 -11.90
CA LEU A 140 18.27 1.32 -11.75
C LEU A 140 17.76 2.77 -11.85
N THR A 141 16.44 2.97 -11.93
CA THR A 141 15.86 4.32 -12.00
C THR A 141 15.86 4.93 -10.59
N PRO A 142 16.39 6.16 -10.41
CA PRO A 142 16.30 6.88 -9.14
C PRO A 142 14.85 6.99 -8.63
N TRP A 143 14.65 6.92 -7.32
CA TRP A 143 13.33 6.87 -6.68
C TRP A 143 12.43 8.03 -7.10
N GLU A 144 12.95 9.25 -7.09
CA GLU A 144 12.25 10.48 -7.45
C GLU A 144 11.86 10.56 -8.94
N LYS A 145 12.38 9.65 -9.76
CA LYS A 145 12.08 9.56 -11.20
C LYS A 145 11.16 8.39 -11.54
N LEU A 146 10.94 7.45 -10.61
CA LEU A 146 10.09 6.29 -10.84
C LEU A 146 8.62 6.68 -11.10
N PRO A 147 8.00 7.60 -10.35
CA PRO A 147 6.59 7.96 -10.56
C PRO A 147 6.24 8.40 -11.98
N LYS A 148 7.20 8.98 -12.72
CA LYS A 148 7.01 9.38 -14.13
C LYS A 148 6.90 8.20 -15.10
N LYS A 149 7.22 6.99 -14.67
CA LYS A 149 7.26 5.76 -15.48
C LYS A 149 6.29 4.69 -14.97
N LEU A 150 5.92 4.76 -13.69
CA LEU A 150 4.98 3.85 -13.04
C LEU A 150 3.53 4.27 -13.30
N LYS A 151 2.65 3.29 -13.21
CA LYS A 151 1.20 3.46 -13.13
C LYS A 151 0.72 2.88 -11.81
N VAL A 152 -0.28 3.52 -11.21
CA VAL A 152 -0.98 2.97 -10.04
C VAL A 152 -1.35 1.52 -10.31
N GLY A 153 -1.04 0.64 -9.35
CA GLY A 153 -1.22 -0.80 -9.49
C GLY A 153 0.00 -1.57 -10.02
N ASP A 154 1.05 -0.90 -10.51
CA ASP A 154 2.32 -1.55 -10.82
C ASP A 154 2.89 -2.19 -9.52
N LEU A 155 3.40 -3.42 -9.65
CA LEU A 155 3.92 -4.20 -8.52
C LEU A 155 5.42 -4.00 -8.37
N MET A 156 5.86 -3.67 -7.15
CA MET A 156 7.25 -3.82 -6.78
C MET A 156 7.45 -5.19 -6.15
N VAL A 157 8.32 -6.02 -6.73
CA VAL A 157 8.73 -7.30 -6.15
C VAL A 157 10.19 -7.18 -5.76
N LEU A 158 10.56 -7.63 -4.57
CA LEU A 158 11.92 -7.49 -4.06
C LEU A 158 12.35 -8.63 -3.15
N TYR A 159 13.66 -8.73 -2.96
CA TYR A 159 14.31 -9.58 -1.97
C TYR A 159 15.15 -8.70 -1.03
N HIS A 160 14.73 -8.66 0.24
CA HIS A 160 15.21 -7.82 1.33
C HIS A 160 15.30 -8.72 2.57
N GLY A 161 16.39 -8.63 3.35
CA GLY A 161 16.46 -9.27 4.67
C GLY A 161 16.26 -10.78 4.65
N ASN A 162 16.76 -11.44 3.60
CA ASN A 162 16.59 -12.86 3.34
C ASN A 162 15.14 -13.33 3.10
N SER A 163 14.24 -12.44 2.73
CA SER A 163 12.85 -12.77 2.39
C SER A 163 12.39 -12.07 1.11
N TYR A 164 11.38 -12.65 0.48
CA TYR A 164 10.69 -12.02 -0.64
C TYR A 164 9.56 -11.13 -0.14
N HIS A 165 9.36 -10.00 -0.80
CA HIS A 165 8.26 -9.09 -0.52
C HIS A 165 7.64 -8.53 -1.81
N VAL A 166 6.39 -8.11 -1.74
CA VAL A 166 5.66 -7.50 -2.85
C VAL A 166 4.76 -6.38 -2.37
N MET A 167 4.70 -5.32 -3.15
CA MET A 167 4.00 -4.07 -2.82
C MET A 167 3.34 -3.50 -4.07
N LEU A 168 2.26 -2.73 -3.89
CA LEU A 168 1.56 -2.04 -4.98
C LEU A 168 1.93 -0.56 -4.97
N TYR A 169 2.37 -0.02 -6.10
CA TYR A 169 2.52 1.42 -6.27
C TYR A 169 1.14 2.10 -6.27
N ILE A 170 0.98 3.13 -5.45
CA ILE A 170 -0.29 3.84 -5.27
C ILE A 170 -0.20 5.34 -5.61
N GLY A 171 0.88 5.77 -6.26
CA GLY A 171 1.13 7.17 -6.59
C GLY A 171 2.23 7.78 -5.74
N THR A 172 2.16 9.10 -5.57
CA THR A 172 3.04 9.96 -4.78
C THR A 172 2.20 10.79 -3.83
N LEU A 173 2.81 11.48 -2.86
CA LEU A 173 2.05 12.41 -2.01
C LEU A 173 1.36 13.49 -2.84
N ARG A 174 1.99 13.96 -3.93
CA ARG A 174 1.39 14.92 -4.85
C ARG A 174 0.08 14.43 -5.47
N ASP A 175 -0.01 13.15 -5.80
CA ASP A 175 -1.21 12.56 -6.40
C ASP A 175 -2.41 12.60 -5.44
N TYR A 176 -2.17 12.61 -4.12
CA TYR A 176 -3.18 12.81 -3.06
C TYR A 176 -3.36 14.29 -2.68
N ALA A 177 -2.97 15.22 -3.57
CA ALA A 177 -3.08 16.66 -3.41
C ALA A 177 -2.36 17.24 -2.17
N TYR A 178 -1.34 16.55 -1.67
CA TYR A 178 -0.40 17.20 -0.75
C TYR A 178 0.44 18.22 -1.52
N THR A 179 0.81 19.29 -0.83
CA THR A 179 1.74 20.34 -1.28
C THR A 179 2.86 20.51 -0.27
N SER A 180 3.96 21.16 -0.66
CA SER A 180 5.06 21.50 0.26
C SER A 180 4.62 22.39 1.43
N ASP A 181 3.50 23.11 1.33
CA ASP A 181 2.97 23.93 2.43
C ASP A 181 2.15 23.08 3.42
N THR A 182 1.47 22.05 2.92
CA THR A 182 0.72 21.10 3.77
C THR A 182 1.62 20.03 4.38
N LEU A 183 2.77 19.77 3.77
CA LEU A 183 3.77 18.85 4.26
C LEU A 183 4.79 19.62 5.09
N GLY A 184 5.12 19.14 6.29
CA GLY A 184 6.21 19.73 7.08
C GLY A 184 7.54 19.71 6.32
N GLU A 185 8.50 20.55 6.74
CA GLU A 185 9.82 20.72 6.10
C GLU A 185 10.57 19.39 5.91
N GLU A 186 10.36 18.42 6.81
CA GLU A 186 11.01 17.11 6.79
C GLU A 186 10.49 16.18 5.69
N LEU A 187 9.18 16.22 5.40
CA LEU A 187 8.54 15.33 4.41
C LEU A 187 8.40 15.99 3.03
N ALA A 188 8.31 17.32 2.97
CA ALA A 188 8.15 18.07 1.73
C ALA A 188 9.17 17.71 0.62
N PRO A 189 10.47 17.43 0.90
CA PRO A 189 11.44 17.02 -0.13
C PRO A 189 11.08 15.72 -0.85
N PHE A 190 10.28 14.86 -0.23
CA PHE A 190 9.92 13.53 -0.72
C PHE A 190 8.52 13.48 -1.34
N ILE A 191 7.90 14.63 -1.61
CA ILE A 191 6.53 14.73 -2.14
C ILE A 191 6.30 13.95 -3.45
N ASP A 192 7.35 13.85 -4.28
CA ASP A 192 7.36 13.16 -5.57
C ASP A 192 7.99 11.76 -5.49
N TYR A 193 8.17 11.20 -4.29
CA TYR A 193 8.69 9.84 -4.11
C TYR A 193 7.54 8.82 -4.15
N PRO A 194 7.83 7.59 -4.58
CA PRO A 194 6.80 6.56 -4.72
C PRO A 194 6.23 6.14 -3.36
N LEU A 195 4.90 6.16 -3.29
CA LEU A 195 4.11 5.53 -2.24
C LEU A 195 3.74 4.12 -2.67
N VAL A 196 3.82 3.20 -1.70
CA VAL A 196 3.40 1.82 -1.89
C VAL A 196 2.43 1.39 -0.78
N ALA A 197 1.39 0.66 -1.17
CA ALA A 197 0.55 -0.06 -0.24
C ALA A 197 0.99 -1.53 -0.16
N HIS A 198 1.12 -2.07 1.05
CA HIS A 198 1.57 -3.44 1.27
C HIS A 198 1.13 -3.98 2.63
N CYS A 199 1.13 -5.30 2.78
CA CYS A 199 0.91 -5.94 4.08
C CYS A 199 2.24 -6.46 4.64
N SER A 200 2.67 -5.94 5.78
CA SER A 200 3.94 -6.33 6.42
C SER A 200 3.91 -6.05 7.92
N THR A 201 5.00 -6.42 8.59
CA THR A 201 5.27 -6.01 9.97
C THR A 201 5.22 -4.49 10.11
N ASN A 202 4.44 -4.01 11.08
CA ASN A 202 4.30 -2.59 11.42
C ASN A 202 3.89 -2.46 12.90
N PRO A 203 4.77 -1.93 13.77
CA PRO A 203 4.52 -1.73 15.21
C PRO A 203 3.26 -0.99 15.62
N PHE A 204 2.72 -0.11 14.79
CA PHE A 204 1.48 0.58 15.13
C PHE A 204 0.28 -0.37 15.19
N TYR A 205 0.27 -1.41 14.35
CA TYR A 205 -0.81 -2.39 14.30
C TYR A 205 -0.85 -3.27 15.55
N TYR A 206 0.31 -3.67 16.06
CA TYR A 206 0.37 -4.47 17.28
C TYR A 206 -0.30 -3.76 18.45
N ASP A 207 0.01 -2.48 18.68
CA ASP A 207 -0.55 -1.73 19.79
C ASP A 207 -2.06 -1.53 19.63
N ARG A 208 -2.53 -1.15 18.42
CA ARG A 208 -3.96 -1.02 18.10
C ARG A 208 -4.72 -2.31 18.41
N TYR A 209 -4.23 -3.44 17.89
CA TYR A 209 -4.89 -4.74 18.07
C TYR A 209 -4.75 -5.27 19.49
N ARG A 210 -3.64 -5.01 20.20
CA ARG A 210 -3.50 -5.35 21.61
C ARG A 210 -4.58 -4.68 22.43
N ASP A 211 -4.81 -3.39 22.22
CA ASP A 211 -5.79 -2.62 22.97
C ASP A 211 -7.22 -3.11 22.64
N TYR A 212 -7.50 -3.39 21.37
CA TYR A 212 -8.76 -4.02 20.95
C TYR A 212 -8.98 -5.41 21.57
N ILE A 213 -7.96 -6.28 21.56
CA ILE A 213 -8.02 -7.62 22.18
C ILE A 213 -8.28 -7.52 23.69
N ASN A 214 -7.66 -6.55 24.35
CA ASN A 214 -7.88 -6.27 25.77
C ASN A 214 -9.33 -5.85 26.05
N GLN A 215 -9.90 -4.98 25.22
CA GLN A 215 -11.30 -4.56 25.31
C GLN A 215 -12.26 -5.74 25.11
N LEU A 216 -11.95 -6.63 24.16
CA LEU A 216 -12.70 -7.88 23.94
C LEU A 216 -12.54 -8.92 25.07
N GLN A 217 -11.59 -8.70 25.99
CA GLN A 217 -11.20 -9.66 27.03
C GLN A 217 -10.70 -11.01 26.48
N LYS A 218 -10.19 -11.04 25.24
CA LYS A 218 -9.74 -12.27 24.56
C LYS A 218 -8.23 -12.46 24.63
N ARG A 219 -7.67 -12.48 25.85
CA ARG A 219 -6.22 -12.50 26.09
C ARG A 219 -5.45 -13.70 25.53
N TRP A 220 -6.15 -14.76 25.10
CA TRP A 220 -5.53 -15.90 24.41
C TRP A 220 -5.17 -15.59 22.94
N ILE A 221 -5.79 -14.56 22.36
CA ILE A 221 -5.46 -14.08 21.02
C ILE A 221 -4.21 -13.21 21.13
N GLN A 222 -3.23 -13.51 20.29
CA GLN A 222 -2.03 -12.71 20.14
C GLN A 222 -2.32 -11.53 19.19
N PRO A 223 -1.84 -10.32 19.50
CA PRO A 223 -1.87 -9.22 18.55
C PRO A 223 -1.01 -9.56 17.31
N PRO A 224 -1.42 -9.17 16.10
CA PRO A 224 -0.58 -9.26 14.91
C PRO A 224 0.63 -8.33 15.05
N ASP A 225 1.74 -8.67 14.41
CA ASP A 225 2.96 -7.85 14.33
C ASP A 225 2.90 -6.78 13.22
N GLY A 226 1.77 -6.63 12.53
CA GLY A 226 1.66 -5.74 11.39
C GLY A 226 0.26 -5.68 10.76
N GLY A 227 0.18 -5.12 9.57
CA GLY A 227 -1.06 -4.88 8.84
C GLY A 227 -0.83 -4.36 7.42
N VAL A 228 -1.94 -4.13 6.72
CA VAL A 228 -1.96 -3.39 5.46
C VAL A 228 -1.63 -1.93 5.76
N THR A 229 -0.57 -1.40 5.16
CA THR A 229 -0.07 -0.06 5.44
C THR A 229 0.38 0.63 4.15
N VAL A 230 0.51 1.95 4.21
CA VAL A 230 1.19 2.74 3.18
C VAL A 230 2.59 3.08 3.68
N SER A 231 3.57 2.93 2.81
CA SER A 231 4.95 3.35 3.05
C SER A 231 5.46 4.20 1.90
N ILE A 232 6.41 5.08 2.19
CA ILE A 232 7.20 5.80 1.19
C ILE A 232 8.51 5.05 0.92
N ILE A 233 8.94 4.99 -0.33
CA ILE A 233 10.21 4.37 -0.72
C ILE A 233 11.17 5.43 -1.24
N GLY A 234 12.42 5.36 -0.82
CA GLY A 234 13.52 6.15 -1.33
C GLY A 234 14.15 7.15 -0.36
N PRO A 235 13.45 7.70 0.66
CA PRO A 235 14.13 8.36 1.77
C PRO A 235 15.05 7.37 2.49
N GLU A 236 16.18 7.85 3.00
CA GLU A 236 17.01 7.09 3.94
C GLU A 236 16.30 7.04 5.29
N LEU A 237 16.59 6.02 6.11
CA LEU A 237 15.97 5.90 7.43
C LEU A 237 16.27 7.09 8.35
N SER A 238 17.43 7.73 8.16
CA SER A 238 17.83 8.94 8.89
C SER A 238 17.09 10.20 8.47
N ASP A 239 16.42 10.19 7.32
CA ASP A 239 15.62 11.33 6.86
C ASP A 239 14.29 11.42 7.62
N ALA A 240 13.81 10.28 8.12
CA ALA A 240 12.60 10.24 8.94
C ALA A 240 12.90 10.65 10.39
N PRO A 241 12.23 11.69 10.91
CA PRO A 241 12.49 12.27 12.23
C PRO A 241 12.03 11.39 13.39
N LEU A 242 11.07 10.50 13.13
CA LEU A 242 10.42 9.69 14.15
C LEU A 242 10.73 8.21 13.92
N SER A 243 10.78 7.47 15.02
CA SER A 243 10.88 6.01 14.98
C SER A 243 9.99 5.37 16.03
N LYS A 244 9.54 4.15 15.75
CA LYS A 244 8.78 3.32 16.69
C LYS A 244 9.41 1.94 16.79
N LEU A 245 9.87 1.62 17.99
CA LEU A 245 10.31 0.28 18.34
C LEU A 245 9.10 -0.63 18.55
N ALA A 246 9.18 -1.85 18.01
CA ALA A 246 8.21 -2.90 18.28
C ALA A 246 8.16 -3.23 19.79
N THR A 247 6.97 -3.29 20.36
CA THR A 247 6.81 -3.59 21.80
C THR A 247 7.05 -5.07 22.13
N TRP A 248 7.02 -5.95 21.13
CA TRP A 248 7.24 -7.40 21.26
C TRP A 248 8.67 -7.85 20.93
N THR A 249 9.55 -6.95 20.47
CA THR A 249 10.95 -7.27 20.13
C THR A 249 11.82 -6.01 20.11
N THR A 250 13.08 -6.14 20.53
CA THR A 250 14.05 -5.03 20.48
C THR A 250 14.74 -4.88 19.11
N ARG A 251 14.44 -5.77 18.15
CA ARG A 251 15.15 -5.85 16.86
C ARG A 251 14.45 -5.15 15.70
N ILE A 252 13.20 -4.73 15.89
CA ILE A 252 12.38 -4.15 14.83
C ILE A 252 12.01 -2.74 15.24
N ALA A 253 12.50 -1.77 14.48
CA ALA A 253 12.08 -0.38 14.55
C ALA A 253 11.63 0.06 13.15
N ILE A 254 10.56 0.85 13.10
CA ILE A 254 10.15 1.53 11.86
C ILE A 254 10.44 3.01 11.99
N HIS A 255 11.02 3.60 10.95
CA HIS A 255 11.20 5.04 10.82
C HIS A 255 10.04 5.62 10.01
N TYR A 256 9.54 6.79 10.38
CA TYR A 256 8.35 7.35 9.75
C TYR A 256 8.32 8.87 9.81
N PHE A 257 7.52 9.44 8.92
CA PHE A 257 7.09 10.83 8.96
C PHE A 257 5.69 10.92 9.55
N ASP A 258 5.40 11.97 10.31
CA ASP A 258 4.03 12.28 10.71
C ASP A 258 3.31 12.96 9.53
N LEU A 259 2.22 12.36 9.07
CA LEU A 259 1.38 12.85 7.98
C LEU A 259 -0.05 13.03 8.49
N ASP A 260 -0.38 14.22 8.97
CA ASP A 260 -1.70 14.52 9.54
C ASP A 260 -2.10 13.53 10.67
N GLY A 261 -1.16 13.09 11.51
CA GLY A 261 -1.36 12.09 12.56
C GLY A 261 -1.24 10.64 12.09
N TYR A 262 -1.03 10.39 10.79
CA TYR A 262 -0.72 9.08 10.25
C TYR A 262 0.79 8.84 10.20
N PRO A 263 1.29 7.71 10.75
CA PRO A 263 2.71 7.39 10.67
C PRO A 263 3.06 6.82 9.29
N LEU A 264 3.43 7.68 8.35
CA LEU A 264 3.90 7.27 7.02
C LEU A 264 5.28 6.63 7.14
N SER A 265 5.33 5.29 7.16
CA SER A 265 6.58 4.55 7.30
C SER A 265 7.49 4.70 6.09
N VAL A 266 8.79 4.79 6.34
CA VAL A 266 9.84 4.62 5.34
C VAL A 266 10.08 3.13 5.16
N PHE A 267 9.92 2.62 3.94
CA PHE A 267 10.29 1.25 3.64
C PHE A 267 11.81 1.17 3.46
N ASP A 268 12.48 0.47 4.39
CA ASP A 268 13.93 0.29 4.33
C ASP A 268 14.33 -0.49 3.06
N THR A 269 15.22 0.08 2.27
CA THR A 269 15.79 -0.58 1.08
C THR A 269 17.30 -0.84 1.20
N SER A 270 17.90 -0.57 2.35
CA SER A 270 19.36 -0.62 2.56
C SER A 270 19.95 -2.02 2.38
N ASP A 271 19.19 -3.08 2.69
CA ASP A 271 19.60 -4.48 2.55
C ASP A 271 18.95 -5.20 1.34
N MET A 272 18.29 -4.44 0.48
CA MET A 272 17.63 -4.96 -0.71
C MET A 272 18.67 -5.37 -1.75
N THR A 273 18.74 -6.66 -2.06
CA THR A 273 19.74 -7.19 -3.01
C THR A 273 19.18 -7.37 -4.42
N LYS A 274 17.85 -7.44 -4.56
CA LYS A 274 17.15 -7.55 -5.84
C LYS A 274 15.78 -6.90 -5.77
N HIS A 275 15.37 -6.22 -6.83
CA HIS A 275 13.98 -5.84 -7.06
C HIS A 275 13.67 -5.71 -8.54
N ARG A 276 12.39 -5.75 -8.86
CA ARG A 276 11.82 -5.50 -10.19
C ARG A 276 10.46 -4.84 -10.05
N TRP A 277 10.11 -4.05 -11.07
CA TRP A 277 8.81 -3.41 -11.20
C TRP A 277 8.03 -4.09 -12.31
N TYR A 278 6.79 -4.45 -12.05
CA TYR A 278 5.93 -5.15 -13.00
C TYR A 278 4.66 -4.37 -13.28
N ARG A 279 4.30 -4.28 -14.55
CA ARG A 279 2.95 -3.89 -14.95
C ARG A 279 2.11 -5.11 -15.16
N TRP A 280 1.17 -5.35 -14.24
CA TRP A 280 0.33 -6.53 -14.27
C TRP A 280 -1.02 -6.23 -14.93
N ASP A 281 -1.18 -6.62 -16.19
CA ASP A 281 -2.40 -6.37 -17.00
C ASP A 281 -3.11 -7.66 -17.43
N GLN A 282 -2.67 -8.82 -16.93
CA GLN A 282 -3.24 -10.11 -17.28
C GLN A 282 -4.67 -10.26 -16.77
N ARG A 283 -5.61 -10.58 -17.68
CA ARG A 283 -7.02 -10.84 -17.39
C ARG A 283 -7.34 -12.34 -17.47
N PRO A 284 -8.32 -12.86 -16.70
CA PRO A 284 -8.82 -14.22 -16.90
C PRO A 284 -9.29 -14.42 -18.35
N LYS A 285 -9.04 -15.59 -18.95
CA LYS A 285 -9.63 -15.93 -20.25
C LYS A 285 -11.15 -16.09 -20.07
N GLU A 286 -11.96 -15.53 -20.97
CA GLU A 286 -13.44 -15.47 -20.88
C GLU A 286 -14.16 -16.83 -20.78
N ALA A 287 -13.47 -17.96 -20.91
CA ALA A 287 -14.05 -19.30 -20.91
C ALA A 287 -14.29 -19.92 -19.50
N ALA A 288 -14.84 -19.16 -18.54
CA ALA A 288 -15.15 -19.71 -17.20
C ALA A 288 -16.36 -19.07 -16.49
N LEU A 289 -17.22 -18.33 -17.19
CA LEU A 289 -18.44 -17.74 -16.60
C LEU A 289 -19.75 -18.40 -17.04
N GLU A 290 -19.74 -19.34 -17.99
CA GLU A 290 -20.95 -20.08 -18.43
C GLU A 290 -21.19 -21.41 -17.67
N GLY A 291 -20.32 -21.78 -16.72
CA GLY A 291 -20.34 -23.11 -16.10
C GLY A 291 -20.95 -23.20 -14.69
N ARG A 292 -21.63 -22.16 -14.19
CA ARG A 292 -22.32 -22.21 -12.88
C ARG A 292 -23.62 -21.40 -12.91
N LYS A 293 -24.64 -21.99 -13.53
CA LYS A 293 -26.04 -21.78 -13.13
C LYS A 293 -26.45 -22.91 -12.20
#